data_AF-A0A2T3LNS4-F1
#
_entry.id   AF-A0A2T3LNS4-F1
#
_cell.length_a   1.000
_cell.length_b   1.000
_cell.length_c   1.000
_cell.angle_alpha   90.00
_cell.angle_beta   90.00
_cell.angle_gamma   90.00
#
_symmetry.space_group_name_H-M   'P 1'
#
loop_
_entity.id
_entity.type
_entity.pdbx_description
1 polymer ?
#
loop_
_entity_poly.entity_id
_entity_poly.type
_entity_poly.pdbx_seq_one_letter_code
_entity_poly.pdbx_strand_id
1 'polypeptide(L)' 'MNKAQQHRSDYLYEQHLTHLTLQGKRPATIDAYSRALRRITHQL' A
#
# COMPACT_ATOMS: atom_id res chain seq x y z
N MET A 1 -5.40 -15.00 5.98
CA MET A 1 -6.40 -13.92 5.76
C MET A 1 -7.65 -14.47 5.09
N ASN A 2 -8.84 -14.05 5.53
CA ASN A 2 -10.09 -14.34 4.79
C ASN A 2 -10.16 -13.44 3.53
N LYS A 3 -10.84 -13.89 2.46
CA LYS A 3 -10.97 -13.16 1.18
C LYS A 3 -11.45 -11.72 1.35
N ALA A 4 -12.39 -11.48 2.26
CA ALA A 4 -12.88 -10.12 2.55
C ALA A 4 -11.79 -9.20 3.14
N GLN A 5 -10.89 -9.75 3.96
CA GLN A 5 -9.76 -9.02 4.51
C GLN A 5 -8.71 -8.71 3.43
N GLN A 6 -8.47 -9.66 2.51
CA GLN A 6 -7.58 -9.45 1.36
C GLN A 6 -8.09 -8.32 0.45
N HIS A 7 -9.37 -8.35 0.08
CA HIS A 7 -9.97 -7.29 -0.72
C HIS A 7 -9.86 -5.91 -0.05
N ARG A 8 -10.08 -5.86 1.27
CA ARG A 8 -9.92 -4.62 2.03
C ARG A 8 -8.47 -4.14 2.07
N SER A 9 -7.50 -5.05 2.24
CA SER A 9 -6.08 -4.66 2.22
C SER A 9 -5.65 -4.13 0.86
N ASP A 10 -6.09 -4.78 -0.22
CA ASP A 10 -5.75 -4.39 -1.58
C ASP A 10 -6.37 -3.03 -1.93
N TYR A 11 -7.63 -2.80 -1.53
CA TYR A 11 -8.28 -1.50 -1.68
C TYR A 11 -7.54 -0.38 -0.96
N LEU A 12 -7.16 -0.60 0.31
CA LEU A 12 -6.43 0.40 1.10
C LEU A 12 -5.03 0.67 0.52
N TYR A 13 -4.39 -0.36 -0.04
CA TYR A 13 -3.10 -0.24 -0.71
C TYR A 13 -3.19 0.66 -1.95
N GLU A 14 -4.18 0.43 -2.83
CA GLU A 14 -4.39 1.26 -4.02
C GLU A 14 -4.76 2.70 -3.68
N GLN A 15 -5.59 2.91 -2.65
CA GLN A 15 -5.92 4.25 -2.17
C GLN A 15 -4.66 4.98 -1.65
N HIS A 16 -3.78 4.27 -0.94
CA HIS A 16 -2.53 4.85 -0.45
C HIS A 16 -1.59 5.28 -1.58
N LEU A 17 -1.44 4.44 -2.62
CA LEU A 17 -0.65 4.77 -3.82
C LEU A 17 -1.19 6.03 -4.51
N THR A 18 -2.51 6.10 -4.66
CA THR A 18 -3.19 7.25 -5.27
C THR A 18 -2.91 8.53 -4.48
N HIS A 19 -3.05 8.48 -3.14
CA HIS A 19 -2.75 9.63 -2.28
C HIS A 19 -1.28 10.08 -2.37
N LEU A 20 -0.32 9.15 -2.37
CA LEU A 20 1.09 9.52 -2.49
C LEU A 20 1.42 10.14 -3.85
N THR A 21 0.77 9.67 -4.92
CA THR A 21 0.90 10.22 -6.26
C THR A 21 0.34 11.64 -6.33
N LEU A 22 -0.86 11.85 -5.78
CA LEU A 22 -1.50 13.18 -5.72
C LEU A 22 -0.71 14.17 -4.85
N GLN A 23 0.00 13.69 -3.83
CA GLN A 23 0.92 14.50 -3.04
C GLN A 23 2.21 14.90 -3.80
N GLY A 24 2.39 14.45 -5.04
CA GLY A 24 3.59 14.73 -5.83
C GLY A 24 4.85 14.05 -5.28
N LYS A 25 4.71 12.94 -4.55
CA LYS A 25 5.87 12.19 -4.06
C LYS A 25 6.64 11.59 -5.23
N ARG A 26 7.97 11.58 -5.11
CA ARG A 26 8.83 10.94 -6.11
C ARG A 26 8.52 9.43 -6.18
N PRO A 27 8.59 8.80 -7.37
CA PRO A 27 8.33 7.36 -7.52
C PRO A 27 9.15 6.49 -6.56
N ALA A 28 10.42 6.83 -6.32
CA ALA A 28 11.29 6.12 -5.38
C ALA A 28 10.78 6.17 -3.93
N THR A 29 10.13 7.27 -3.53
CA THR A 29 9.51 7.41 -2.20
C THR A 29 8.26 6.57 -2.11
N ILE A 30 7.42 6.58 -3.15
CA ILE A 30 6.20 5.75 -3.22
C ILE A 30 6.57 4.27 -3.10
N ASP A 31 7.55 3.82 -3.88
CA ASP A 31 8.02 2.44 -3.87
C ASP A 31 8.58 2.00 -2.50
N ALA A 32 9.30 2.90 -1.80
CA ALA A 32 9.78 2.62 -0.44
C ALA A 32 8.61 2.42 0.55
N TYR A 33 7.58 3.27 0.51
CA TYR A 33 6.38 3.11 1.34
C TYR A 33 5.61 1.83 1.00
N SER A 34 5.46 1.51 -0.29
CA SER A 34 4.81 0.28 -0.76
C SER A 34 5.52 -0.98 -0.24
N ARG A 35 6.86 -0.99 -0.29
CA ARG A 35 7.67 -2.10 0.25
C ARG A 35 7.52 -2.24 1.76
N ALA A 36 7.51 -1.14 2.50
CA ALA A 36 7.29 -1.17 3.95
C ALA A 36 5.91 -1.74 4.31
N LEU A 37 4.85 -1.31 3.61
CA LEU A 37 3.49 -1.82 3.81
C LEU A 37 3.40 -3.32 3.52
N ARG A 38 3.95 -3.79 2.39
CA ARG A 38 3.97 -5.24 2.08
C ARG A 38 4.68 -6.07 3.14
N ARG A 39 5.76 -5.55 3.73
CA ARG A 39 6.46 -6.22 4.82
C ARG A 39 5.59 -6.35 6.07
N ILE A 40 4.86 -5.29 6.44
CA ILE A 40 3.95 -5.32 7.59
C ILE A 40 2.82 -6.32 7.34
N THR A 41 2.20 -6.29 6.15
CA THR A 41 1.11 -7.20 5.79
C THR A 41 1.55 -8.66 5.69
N HIS A 42 2.81 -8.93 5.33
CA HIS A 42 3.35 -10.30 5.27
C HIS A 42 3.84 -10.81 6.63
N GLN A 43 4.07 -9.93 7.61
CA GLN A 43 4.49 -10.31 8.98
C GLN A 43 3.31 -10.51 9.95
N LEU A 44 2.08 -10.24 9.50
CA LEU A 44 0.82 -10.39 10.23
C LEU A 44 0.03 -11.59 9.71
#